data_AF-A0A9D2MDW0-F1
#
_entry.id   AF-A0A9D2MDW0-F1
#
_cell.length_a   1.000
_cell.length_b   1.000
_cell.length_c   1.000
_cell.angle_alpha   90.00
_cell.angle_beta   90.00
_cell.angle_gamma   90.00
#
_symmetry.space_group_name_H-M   'P 1'
#
loop_
_entity.id
_entity.type
_entity.pdbx_description
1 polymer ?
#
loop_
_entity_poly.entity_id
_entity_poly.type
_entity_poly.pdbx_seq_one_letter_code
_entity_poly.pdbx_strand_id
1 'polypeptide(L)'
;ARPALWARFESWAQLPENALAGPAAPEKLILPLAEAARVPEAYRPRTILELPRAMFGPVEADTIRRVAAAAGQGFAGFEANNIAHLRICRGLPLTGGLGLNLTNPLAAQVYADLGLSALLILPEVKDSEMACIAPARGGRPVPTGALVYGHMPLMLTRACPLHNLHGCAGCPRQGVLTDRKAKKFPLRCGGGVRTIYNPVPLYMGDKPGALPVDYGVAYFTLESREEAAAVLGRIAAGQAFEGDFTRGLYYKGTM
;
A
#
# COMPACT_ATOMS: atom_id res chain seq x y z
N ALA A 1 -13.86 -10.95 14.50
CA ALA A 1 -13.44 -9.69 15.13
C ALA A 1 -13.05 -8.70 14.04
N ARG A 2 -13.06 -7.40 14.32
CA ARG A 2 -12.63 -6.40 13.33
C ARG A 2 -11.10 -6.45 13.18
N PRO A 3 -10.55 -6.55 11.95
CA PRO A 3 -9.11 -6.54 11.75
C PRO A 3 -8.50 -5.19 12.13
N ALA A 4 -7.24 -5.19 12.54
CA ALA A 4 -6.48 -3.97 12.76
C ALA A 4 -6.43 -3.12 11.47
N LEU A 5 -6.39 -1.79 11.57
CA LEU A 5 -6.35 -0.91 10.41
C LEU A 5 -4.95 -0.32 10.24
N TRP A 6 -4.36 -0.53 9.08
CA TRP A 6 -3.14 0.15 8.63
C TRP A 6 -3.51 1.13 7.52
N ALA A 7 -2.78 2.24 7.43
CA ALA A 7 -3.05 3.25 6.40
C ALA A 7 -1.77 3.68 5.70
N ARG A 8 -1.78 3.63 4.37
CA ARG A 8 -0.70 4.09 3.51
C ARG A 8 -1.06 5.46 2.95
N PHE A 9 -0.13 6.41 3.02
CA PHE A 9 -0.27 7.75 2.46
C PHE A 9 0.87 8.06 1.50
N GLU A 10 0.63 8.92 0.51
CA GLU A 10 1.65 9.35 -0.47
C GLU A 10 2.66 10.32 0.13
N SER A 11 2.27 11.09 1.16
CA SER A 11 3.15 12.01 1.85
C SER A 11 2.72 12.24 3.30
N TRP A 12 3.64 12.73 4.13
CA TRP A 12 3.30 13.14 5.50
C TRP A 12 2.19 14.19 5.53
N ALA A 13 2.16 15.10 4.54
CA ALA A 13 1.17 16.15 4.44
C ALA A 13 -0.24 15.68 4.04
N GLN A 14 -0.39 14.46 3.51
CA GLN A 14 -1.71 13.87 3.22
C GLN A 14 -2.38 13.33 4.48
N LEU A 15 -1.61 13.12 5.54
CA LEU A 15 -2.08 12.45 6.73
C LEU A 15 -3.00 13.39 7.57
N PRO A 16 -4.21 12.96 7.95
CA PRO A 16 -5.10 13.79 8.75
C PRO A 16 -4.72 13.78 10.23
N GLU A 17 -4.48 14.95 10.81
CA GLU A 17 -4.05 15.10 12.21
C GLU A 17 -5.08 14.56 13.21
N ASN A 18 -6.37 14.81 12.96
CA ASN A 18 -7.48 14.29 13.74
C ASN A 18 -7.60 12.75 13.67
N ALA A 19 -7.11 12.13 12.60
CA ALA A 19 -7.13 10.68 12.44
C ALA A 19 -5.99 9.98 13.19
N LEU A 20 -5.05 10.68 13.83
CA LEU A 20 -3.95 10.04 14.57
C LEU A 20 -4.26 9.70 16.03
N ALA A 21 -5.24 10.37 16.61
CA ALA A 21 -5.57 10.31 18.04
C ALA A 21 -6.99 9.78 18.33
N GLY A 22 -7.83 9.61 17.31
CA GLY A 22 -9.21 9.15 17.46
C GLY A 22 -9.38 7.63 17.41
N PRO A 23 -10.61 7.12 17.64
CA PRO A 23 -10.93 5.69 17.53
C PRO A 23 -10.78 5.14 16.10
N ALA A 24 -10.71 6.03 15.10
CA ALA A 24 -10.42 5.70 13.70
C ALA A 24 -8.92 5.63 13.39
N ALA A 25 -8.05 5.77 14.40
CA ALA A 25 -6.62 5.87 14.17
C ALA A 25 -6.03 4.55 13.64
N PRO A 26 -5.31 4.59 12.51
CA PRO A 26 -4.58 3.43 12.03
C PRO A 26 -3.49 3.03 13.02
N GLU A 27 -3.40 1.73 13.31
CA GLU A 27 -2.38 1.13 14.17
C GLU A 27 -0.97 1.33 13.58
N LYS A 28 -0.85 1.16 12.25
CA LYS A 28 0.38 1.42 11.50
C LYS A 28 0.14 2.46 10.40
N LEU A 29 1.16 3.28 10.20
CA LEU A 29 1.25 4.22 9.09
C LEU A 29 2.26 3.67 8.09
N ILE A 30 1.94 3.71 6.81
CA ILE A 30 2.87 3.35 5.73
C ILE A 30 3.13 4.61 4.92
N LEU A 31 4.39 4.98 4.78
CA LEU A 31 4.82 6.17 4.04
C LEU A 31 5.98 5.83 3.11
N PRO A 32 6.08 6.41 1.92
CA PRO A 32 7.24 6.24 1.05
C PRO A 32 8.54 6.53 1.79
N LEU A 33 9.59 5.73 1.53
CA LEU A 33 10.93 5.93 2.09
C LEU A 33 11.47 7.36 1.89
N ALA A 34 11.05 8.02 0.80
CA ALA A 34 11.40 9.41 0.52
C ALA A 34 10.90 10.41 1.60
N GLU A 35 9.83 10.07 2.31
CA GLU A 35 9.21 10.90 3.34
C GLU A 35 9.80 10.70 4.74
N ALA A 36 10.75 9.78 4.92
CA ALA A 36 11.29 9.43 6.25
C ALA A 36 11.74 10.64 7.08
N ALA A 37 12.40 11.62 6.44
CA ALA A 37 12.88 12.83 7.13
C ALA A 37 11.76 13.78 7.58
N ARG A 38 10.55 13.64 7.01
CA ARG A 38 9.37 14.46 7.35
C ARG A 38 8.54 13.86 8.48
N VAL A 39 8.79 12.60 8.85
CA VAL A 39 8.06 11.91 9.91
C VAL A 39 8.59 12.34 11.28
N PRO A 40 7.75 12.96 12.14
CA PRO A 40 8.14 13.33 13.50
C PRO A 40 8.49 12.09 14.32
N GLU A 41 9.45 12.23 15.23
CA GLU A 41 10.00 11.13 16.02
C GLU A 41 8.93 10.33 16.79
N ALA A 42 7.94 11.03 17.35
CA ALA A 42 6.81 10.43 18.06
C ALA A 42 5.99 9.43 17.22
N TYR A 43 5.98 9.57 15.89
CA TYR A 43 5.21 8.69 14.99
C TYR A 43 6.07 7.60 14.33
N ARG A 44 7.40 7.65 14.45
CA ARG A 44 8.30 6.65 13.84
C ARG A 44 8.03 5.23 14.34
N PRO A 45 7.78 4.95 15.64
CA PRO A 45 7.54 3.59 16.13
C PRO A 45 6.31 2.88 15.54
N ARG A 46 5.37 3.65 14.95
CA ARG A 46 4.19 3.14 14.23
C ARG A 46 4.29 3.30 12.71
N THR A 47 5.38 3.86 12.19
CA THR A 47 5.56 4.13 10.76
C THR A 47 6.44 3.09 10.10
N ILE A 48 5.92 2.46 9.06
CA ILE A 48 6.60 1.55 8.15
C ILE A 48 6.99 2.36 6.89
N LEU A 49 8.24 2.23 6.46
CA LEU A 49 8.74 2.93 5.27
C LEU A 49 8.62 2.07 4.02
N GLU A 50 7.73 2.47 3.11
CA GLU A 50 7.47 1.81 1.83
C GLU A 50 8.64 1.99 0.86
N LEU A 51 9.26 0.88 0.44
CA LEU A 51 10.29 0.90 -0.59
C LEU A 51 9.67 1.00 -2.00
N PRO A 52 10.35 1.67 -2.94
CA PRO A 52 9.82 1.87 -4.29
C PRO A 52 9.61 0.55 -5.05
N ARG A 53 8.44 0.38 -5.67
CA ARG A 53 8.08 -0.86 -6.40
C ARG A 53 9.06 -1.21 -7.53
N ALA A 54 9.67 -0.20 -8.15
CA ALA A 54 10.65 -0.36 -9.20
C ALA A 54 11.83 0.58 -8.96
N MET A 55 13.05 0.07 -9.11
CA MET A 55 14.28 0.83 -8.98
C MET A 55 15.04 0.74 -10.30
N PHE A 56 15.27 1.87 -10.95
CA PHE A 56 16.03 1.95 -12.20
C PHE A 56 17.24 2.88 -12.04
N GLY A 57 18.40 2.43 -12.50
CA GLY A 57 19.63 3.22 -12.48
C GLY A 57 19.97 3.73 -11.07
N PRO A 58 20.12 5.05 -10.87
CA PRO A 58 20.58 5.60 -9.58
C PRO A 58 19.58 5.41 -8.43
N VAL A 59 18.32 5.05 -8.71
CA VAL A 59 17.28 4.86 -7.69
C VAL A 59 17.61 3.70 -6.74
N GLU A 60 18.27 2.64 -7.21
CA GLU A 60 18.65 1.51 -6.35
C GLU A 60 19.69 1.94 -5.31
N ALA A 61 20.77 2.59 -5.76
CA ALA A 61 21.80 3.11 -4.86
C ALA A 61 21.24 4.16 -3.89
N ASP A 62 20.35 5.04 -4.34
CA ASP A 62 19.69 6.01 -3.47
C ASP A 62 18.79 5.33 -2.43
N THR A 63 18.07 4.28 -2.81
CA THR A 63 17.23 3.50 -1.92
C THR A 63 18.06 2.83 -0.83
N ILE A 64 19.18 2.19 -1.19
CA ILE A 64 20.12 1.59 -0.23
C ILE A 64 20.63 2.64 0.77
N ARG A 65 21.05 3.81 0.29
CA ARG A 65 21.50 4.91 1.16
C ARG A 65 20.42 5.38 2.12
N ARG A 66 19.18 5.55 1.63
CA ARG A 66 18.04 5.99 2.45
C ARG A 66 17.62 4.96 3.48
N VAL A 67 17.64 3.67 3.13
CA VAL A 67 17.40 2.58 4.09
C VAL A 67 18.45 2.61 5.19
N ALA A 68 19.75 2.73 4.83
CA ALA A 68 20.82 2.82 5.82
C ALA A 68 20.69 4.06 6.72
N ALA A 69 20.28 5.20 6.16
CA ALA A 69 20.05 6.42 6.94
C ALA A 69 18.85 6.29 7.88
N ALA A 70 17.75 5.65 7.45
CA ALA A 70 16.55 5.48 8.26
C ALA A 70 16.66 4.34 9.29
N ALA A 71 17.57 3.38 9.07
CA ALA A 71 17.85 2.31 10.02
C ALA A 71 18.32 2.91 11.36
N GLY A 72 17.77 2.40 12.46
CA GLY A 72 18.08 2.91 13.80
C GLY A 72 17.38 4.22 14.20
N GLN A 73 16.61 4.86 13.30
CA GLN A 73 15.85 6.07 13.63
C GLN A 73 14.50 5.81 14.33
N GLY A 74 14.26 4.60 14.82
CA GLY A 74 13.05 4.23 15.56
C GLY A 74 11.81 3.95 14.69
N PHE A 75 11.96 3.78 13.37
CA PHE A 75 10.86 3.35 12.50
C PHE A 75 10.40 1.94 12.83
N ALA A 76 9.10 1.66 12.66
CA ALA A 76 8.50 0.35 12.89
C ALA A 76 9.08 -0.74 11.97
N GLY A 77 9.58 -0.33 10.80
CA GLY A 77 10.18 -1.20 9.81
C GLY A 77 10.11 -0.62 8.41
N PHE A 78 10.31 -1.49 7.44
CA PHE A 78 10.22 -1.18 6.02
C PHE A 78 9.20 -2.09 5.34
N GLU A 79 8.66 -1.70 4.19
CA GLU A 79 7.75 -2.51 3.40
C GLU A 79 8.36 -2.85 2.03
N ALA A 80 8.59 -4.15 1.81
CA ALA A 80 9.12 -4.67 0.57
C ALA A 80 8.03 -4.75 -0.51
N ASN A 81 8.27 -4.05 -1.62
CA ASN A 81 7.49 -4.18 -2.85
C ASN A 81 8.23 -4.87 -4.02
N ASN A 82 9.42 -5.39 -3.77
CA ASN A 82 10.29 -6.07 -4.74
C ASN A 82 11.16 -7.08 -3.99
N ILE A 83 11.40 -8.26 -4.55
CA ILE A 83 12.21 -9.30 -3.91
C ILE A 83 13.65 -8.84 -3.60
N ALA A 84 14.20 -7.90 -4.38
CA ALA A 84 15.51 -7.30 -4.12
C ALA A 84 15.57 -6.62 -2.74
N HIS A 85 14.44 -6.12 -2.23
CA HIS A 85 14.37 -5.47 -0.92
C HIS A 85 14.65 -6.44 0.24
N LEU A 86 14.39 -7.74 0.07
CA LEU A 86 14.73 -8.75 1.08
C LEU A 86 16.24 -8.81 1.32
N ARG A 87 17.03 -8.54 0.28
CA ARG A 87 18.49 -8.44 0.38
C ARG A 87 18.92 -7.08 0.94
N ILE A 88 18.32 -5.99 0.47
CA ILE A 88 18.68 -4.62 0.88
C ILE A 88 18.40 -4.39 2.37
N CYS A 89 17.27 -4.87 2.86
CA CYS A 89 16.81 -4.68 4.23
C CYS A 89 17.11 -5.89 5.14
N ARG A 90 18.10 -6.71 4.80
CA ARG A 90 18.44 -7.90 5.58
C ARG A 90 18.79 -7.51 7.03
N GLY A 91 18.12 -8.15 7.99
CA GLY A 91 18.30 -7.89 9.42
C GLY A 91 17.49 -6.70 9.96
N LEU A 92 16.73 -6.01 9.11
CA LEU A 92 15.78 -4.96 9.51
C LEU A 92 14.36 -5.51 9.58
N PRO A 93 13.46 -4.93 10.41
CA PRO A 93 12.04 -5.28 10.38
C PRO A 93 11.44 -5.00 9.00
N LEU A 94 10.82 -6.01 8.39
CA LEU A 94 10.36 -5.95 7.01
C LEU A 94 8.98 -6.59 6.85
N THR A 95 8.04 -5.88 6.23
CA THR A 95 6.72 -6.38 5.82
C THR A 95 6.64 -6.53 4.31
N GLY A 96 5.68 -7.30 3.82
CA GLY A 96 5.41 -7.48 2.39
C GLY A 96 4.25 -6.63 1.92
N GLY A 97 4.51 -5.72 0.99
CA GLY A 97 3.51 -4.84 0.39
C GLY A 97 2.94 -5.38 -0.92
N LEU A 98 2.16 -4.52 -1.59
CA LEU A 98 1.43 -4.84 -2.81
C LEU A 98 2.33 -5.34 -3.96
N GLY A 99 3.57 -4.86 -4.04
CA GLY A 99 4.48 -5.18 -5.14
C GLY A 99 5.01 -6.63 -5.15
N LEU A 100 4.84 -7.40 -4.07
CA LEU A 100 5.29 -8.80 -4.00
C LEU A 100 4.33 -9.80 -4.67
N ASN A 101 3.16 -9.32 -5.13
CA ASN A 101 2.14 -10.11 -5.82
C ASN A 101 1.75 -11.40 -5.09
N LEU A 102 1.49 -11.31 -3.79
CA LEU A 102 1.15 -12.47 -2.99
C LEU A 102 -0.29 -12.96 -3.27
N THR A 103 -0.39 -14.13 -3.91
CA THR A 103 -1.68 -14.72 -4.31
C THR A 103 -1.91 -16.16 -3.85
N ASN A 104 -0.92 -16.80 -3.23
CA ASN A 104 -0.99 -18.22 -2.89
C ASN A 104 -0.21 -18.55 -1.61
N PRO A 105 -0.56 -19.65 -0.91
CA PRO A 105 0.05 -20.02 0.37
C PRO A 105 1.54 -20.39 0.26
N LEU A 106 1.99 -20.97 -0.87
CA LEU A 106 3.41 -21.32 -1.05
C LEU A 106 4.29 -20.08 -1.08
N ALA A 107 3.89 -19.06 -1.84
CA ALA A 107 4.58 -17.77 -1.88
C ALA A 107 4.56 -17.08 -0.51
N ALA A 108 3.44 -17.14 0.23
CA ALA A 108 3.34 -16.58 1.57
C ALA A 108 4.36 -17.21 2.52
N GLN A 109 4.47 -18.55 2.50
CA GLN A 109 5.41 -19.29 3.34
C GLN A 109 6.86 -18.94 2.99
N VAL A 110 7.20 -18.90 1.70
CA VAL A 110 8.54 -18.50 1.25
C VAL A 110 8.90 -17.10 1.75
N TYR A 111 7.99 -16.13 1.65
CA TYR A 111 8.25 -14.78 2.13
C TYR A 111 8.38 -14.70 3.66
N ALA A 112 7.59 -15.49 4.40
CA ALA A 112 7.71 -15.62 5.85
C ALA A 112 9.10 -16.15 6.22
N ASP A 113 9.53 -17.25 5.61
CA ASP A 113 10.84 -17.88 5.82
C ASP A 113 12.01 -16.94 5.48
N LEU A 114 11.82 -16.08 4.47
CA LEU A 114 12.80 -15.06 4.08
C LEU A 114 12.85 -13.84 5.01
N GLY A 115 12.02 -13.78 6.05
CA GLY A 115 12.15 -12.75 7.08
C GLY A 115 10.94 -11.84 7.23
N LEU A 116 9.93 -11.90 6.36
CA LEU A 116 8.80 -10.96 6.44
C LEU A 116 7.93 -11.20 7.69
N SER A 117 7.59 -10.13 8.38
CA SER A 117 6.83 -10.16 9.64
C SER A 117 5.33 -9.90 9.47
N ALA A 118 4.90 -9.49 8.28
CA ALA A 118 3.49 -9.37 7.88
C ALA A 118 3.42 -9.34 6.35
N LEU A 119 2.30 -9.78 5.77
CA LEU A 119 2.16 -9.95 4.32
C LEU A 119 0.81 -9.42 3.82
N LEU A 120 0.83 -8.60 2.76
CA LEU A 120 -0.39 -8.12 2.10
C LEU A 120 -0.80 -9.08 0.98
N ILE A 121 -1.98 -9.69 1.12
CA ILE A 121 -2.60 -10.52 0.10
C ILE A 121 -3.23 -9.61 -0.96
N LEU A 122 -3.04 -9.98 -2.23
CA LEU A 122 -3.56 -9.24 -3.36
C LEU A 122 -5.10 -9.33 -3.48
N PRO A 123 -5.77 -8.25 -3.94
CA PRO A 123 -7.23 -8.18 -4.10
C PRO A 123 -7.81 -9.03 -5.23
N GLU A 124 -6.97 -9.77 -5.94
CA GLU A 124 -7.31 -10.80 -6.91
C GLU A 124 -7.69 -12.14 -6.25
N VAL A 125 -7.25 -12.39 -5.01
CA VAL A 125 -7.50 -13.64 -4.28
C VAL A 125 -8.91 -13.65 -3.71
N LYS A 126 -9.65 -14.74 -3.91
CA LYS A 126 -10.99 -14.87 -3.36
C LYS A 126 -10.93 -15.08 -1.84
N ASP A 127 -11.89 -14.55 -1.09
CA ASP A 127 -12.00 -14.66 0.36
C ASP A 127 -11.83 -16.10 0.89
N SER A 128 -12.45 -17.08 0.23
CA SER A 128 -12.30 -18.51 0.57
C SER A 128 -10.88 -19.03 0.41
N GLU A 129 -10.10 -18.49 -0.53
CA GLU A 129 -8.70 -18.87 -0.76
C GLU A 129 -7.75 -18.13 0.18
N MET A 130 -8.08 -16.88 0.53
CA MET A 130 -7.33 -16.10 1.52
C MET A 130 -7.26 -16.82 2.87
N ALA A 131 -8.34 -17.50 3.28
CA ALA A 131 -8.38 -18.30 4.50
C ALA A 131 -7.35 -19.44 4.53
N CYS A 132 -6.89 -19.91 3.36
CA CYS A 132 -5.85 -20.92 3.22
C CYS A 132 -4.43 -20.34 3.25
N ILE A 133 -4.28 -19.01 3.19
CA ILE A 133 -2.99 -18.32 3.26
C ILE A 133 -2.65 -18.03 4.73
N ALA A 134 -2.09 -19.04 5.40
CA ALA A 134 -1.73 -18.98 6.82
C ALA A 134 -0.23 -19.30 7.03
N PRO A 135 0.68 -18.42 6.59
CA PRO A 135 2.11 -18.63 6.74
C PRO A 135 2.53 -18.61 8.22
N ALA A 136 3.55 -19.39 8.56
CA ALA A 136 4.10 -19.42 9.91
C ALA A 136 5.63 -19.48 9.89
N ARG A 137 6.28 -18.81 10.84
CA ARG A 137 7.74 -18.88 11.00
C ARG A 137 8.09 -19.21 12.45
N GLY A 138 8.91 -20.24 12.64
CA GLY A 138 9.31 -20.68 13.99
C GLY A 138 8.12 -21.07 14.86
N GLY A 139 7.10 -21.70 14.28
CA GLY A 139 5.86 -22.12 14.97
C GLY A 139 4.90 -20.97 15.31
N ARG A 140 5.16 -19.74 14.87
CA ARG A 140 4.29 -18.58 15.09
C ARG A 140 3.64 -18.13 13.78
N PRO A 141 2.32 -17.84 13.76
CA PRO A 141 1.65 -17.26 12.59
C PRO A 141 2.29 -15.93 12.18
N VAL A 142 2.41 -15.71 10.87
CA VAL A 142 2.80 -14.42 10.30
C VAL A 142 1.53 -13.70 9.83
N PRO A 143 1.22 -12.50 10.37
CA PRO A 143 -0.01 -11.79 10.04
C PRO A 143 -0.21 -11.55 8.54
N THR A 144 -1.42 -11.81 8.07
CA THR A 144 -1.83 -11.48 6.70
C THR A 144 -2.78 -10.29 6.69
N GLY A 145 -2.71 -9.50 5.63
CA GLY A 145 -3.56 -8.34 5.45
C GLY A 145 -4.22 -8.31 4.08
N ALA A 146 -5.22 -7.44 3.94
CA ALA A 146 -5.90 -7.19 2.67
C ALA A 146 -6.11 -5.70 2.44
N LEU A 147 -6.15 -5.28 1.17
CA LEU A 147 -6.59 -3.93 0.84
C LEU A 147 -8.08 -3.79 1.17
N VAL A 148 -8.42 -2.80 2.01
CA VAL A 148 -9.81 -2.46 2.37
C VAL A 148 -10.27 -1.15 1.77
N TYR A 149 -9.33 -0.30 1.34
CA TYR A 149 -9.63 0.91 0.59
C TYR A 149 -8.48 1.30 -0.33
N GLY A 150 -8.81 1.96 -1.44
CA GLY A 150 -7.86 2.75 -2.21
C GLY A 150 -7.94 2.51 -3.72
N HIS A 151 -7.42 3.46 -4.48
CA HIS A 151 -7.22 3.27 -5.91
C HIS A 151 -6.02 2.35 -6.13
N MET A 152 -6.28 1.13 -6.61
CA MET A 152 -5.24 0.14 -6.81
C MET A 152 -4.32 0.54 -7.97
N PRO A 153 -2.99 0.45 -7.82
CA PRO A 153 -2.03 0.74 -8.89
C PRO A 153 -2.06 -0.39 -9.93
N LEU A 154 -2.77 -0.15 -11.02
CA LEU A 154 -3.07 -1.10 -12.11
C LEU A 154 -1.84 -1.39 -12.98
N MET A 155 -1.07 -0.37 -13.33
CA MET A 155 0.06 -0.51 -14.25
C MET A 155 1.18 0.45 -13.88
N LEU A 156 2.41 -0.02 -14.01
CA LEU A 156 3.62 0.78 -13.80
C LEU A 156 4.41 0.84 -15.11
N THR A 157 4.64 2.05 -15.63
CA THR A 157 5.30 2.26 -16.92
C THR A 157 6.53 3.14 -16.78
N ARG A 158 7.58 2.85 -17.55
CA ARG A 158 8.76 3.71 -17.64
C ARG A 158 8.52 4.89 -18.57
N ALA A 159 7.97 4.62 -19.75
CA ALA A 159 7.53 5.66 -20.67
C ALA A 159 6.23 6.30 -20.19
N CYS A 160 6.15 7.62 -20.24
CA CYS A 160 4.90 8.32 -19.89
C CYS A 160 3.88 8.11 -21.03
N PRO A 161 2.70 7.52 -20.77
CA PRO A 161 1.68 7.37 -21.81
C PRO A 161 1.14 8.72 -22.29
N LEU A 162 1.32 9.80 -21.52
CA LEU A 162 0.95 11.17 -21.88
C LEU A 162 2.06 11.94 -22.60
N HIS A 163 3.22 11.32 -22.87
CA HIS A 163 4.38 12.02 -23.43
C HIS A 163 4.09 12.67 -24.79
N ASN A 164 3.27 12.02 -25.61
CA ASN A 164 2.91 12.52 -26.94
C ASN A 164 1.85 13.64 -26.89
N LEU A 165 1.22 13.85 -25.73
CA LEU A 165 0.22 14.91 -25.55
C LEU A 165 0.87 16.18 -24.97
N HIS A 166 1.82 16.02 -24.04
CA HIS A 166 2.50 17.13 -23.38
C HIS A 166 3.96 16.78 -23.05
N GLY A 167 4.84 17.77 -23.12
CA GLY A 167 6.24 17.65 -22.67
C GLY A 167 6.37 17.47 -21.15
N CYS A 168 7.56 17.07 -20.69
CA CYS A 168 7.85 16.98 -19.25
C CYS A 168 8.20 18.32 -18.60
N ALA A 169 8.60 19.32 -19.39
CA ALA A 169 8.86 20.67 -18.87
C ALA A 169 7.55 21.28 -18.34
N GLY A 170 7.53 21.67 -17.07
CA GLY A 170 6.33 22.21 -16.42
C GLY A 170 5.23 21.19 -16.10
N CYS A 171 5.49 19.88 -16.28
CA CYS A 171 4.51 18.84 -15.99
C CYS A 171 4.19 18.78 -14.47
N PRO A 172 2.91 18.77 -14.06
CA PRO A 172 2.52 18.69 -12.65
C PRO A 172 2.73 17.28 -12.06
N ARG A 173 3.37 16.36 -12.81
CA ARG A 173 3.61 14.96 -12.43
C ARG A 173 2.34 14.16 -12.13
N GLN A 174 1.20 14.62 -12.66
CA GLN A 174 -0.10 13.99 -12.58
C GLN A 174 -0.81 14.09 -13.93
N GLY A 175 -1.72 13.16 -14.19
CA GLY A 175 -2.55 13.18 -15.38
C GLY A 175 -3.70 12.18 -15.30
N VAL A 176 -4.47 12.08 -16.38
CA VAL A 176 -5.61 11.15 -16.50
C VAL A 176 -5.59 10.55 -17.90
N LEU A 177 -5.75 9.23 -17.97
CA LEU A 177 -6.01 8.51 -19.22
C LEU A 177 -7.51 8.22 -19.31
N THR A 178 -8.07 8.32 -20.50
CA THR A 178 -9.48 8.00 -20.75
C THR A 178 -9.57 6.80 -21.68
N ASP A 179 -10.26 5.75 -21.28
CA ASP A 179 -10.47 4.58 -22.13
C ASP A 179 -11.65 4.77 -23.11
N ARG A 180 -11.87 3.79 -23.99
CA ARG A 180 -12.99 3.80 -24.95
C ARG A 180 -14.39 3.81 -24.31
N LYS A 181 -14.50 3.45 -23.03
CA LYS A 181 -15.74 3.46 -22.23
C LYS A 181 -15.84 4.74 -21.39
N ALA A 182 -15.04 5.76 -21.69
CA ALA A 182 -14.95 7.04 -20.97
C ALA A 182 -14.57 6.91 -19.49
N LYS A 183 -13.97 5.79 -19.07
CA LYS A 183 -13.43 5.63 -17.72
C LYS A 183 -12.10 6.37 -17.60
N LYS A 184 -11.96 7.12 -16.50
CA LYS A 184 -10.82 8.00 -16.23
C LYS A 184 -9.84 7.32 -15.27
N PHE A 185 -8.64 6.99 -15.76
CA PHE A 185 -7.57 6.34 -15.01
C PHE A 185 -6.56 7.38 -14.57
N PRO A 186 -6.45 7.66 -13.26
CA PRO A 186 -5.49 8.60 -12.73
C PRO A 186 -4.07 8.11 -12.94
N LEU A 187 -3.17 9.03 -13.25
CA LEU A 187 -1.76 8.78 -13.44
C LEU A 187 -0.95 9.64 -12.47
N ARG A 188 0.07 9.06 -11.83
CA ARG A 188 1.06 9.77 -11.02
C ARG A 188 2.48 9.42 -11.46
N CYS A 189 3.34 10.42 -11.54
CA CYS A 189 4.75 10.28 -11.87
C CYS A 189 5.59 10.36 -10.58
N GLY A 190 6.38 9.33 -10.28
CA GLY A 190 7.23 9.27 -9.11
C GLY A 190 8.33 8.21 -9.26
N GLY A 191 9.48 8.40 -8.61
CA GLY A 191 10.55 7.38 -8.60
C GLY A 191 11.08 6.95 -9.97
N GLY A 192 10.97 7.82 -11.00
CA GLY A 192 11.38 7.50 -12.37
C GLY A 192 10.37 6.68 -13.18
N VAL A 193 9.18 6.43 -12.63
CA VAL A 193 8.11 5.63 -13.26
C VAL A 193 6.77 6.38 -13.22
N ARG A 194 5.79 5.86 -13.96
CA ARG A 194 4.41 6.35 -13.98
C ARG A 194 3.50 5.23 -13.52
N THR A 195 2.71 5.51 -12.51
CA THR A 195 1.71 4.57 -12.00
C THR A 195 0.34 5.01 -12.51
N ILE A 196 -0.33 4.10 -13.20
CA ILE A 196 -1.72 4.22 -13.60
C ILE A 196 -2.55 3.52 -12.53
N TYR A 197 -3.56 4.21 -12.01
CA TYR A 197 -4.44 3.72 -10.97
C TYR A 197 -5.81 3.36 -11.52
N ASN A 198 -6.49 2.43 -10.85
CA ASN A 198 -7.87 2.11 -11.15
C ASN A 198 -8.78 3.35 -11.04
N PRO A 199 -9.83 3.45 -11.85
CA PRO A 199 -10.67 4.63 -11.95
C PRO A 199 -11.56 4.82 -10.72
N VAL A 200 -11.92 3.71 -10.06
CA VAL A 200 -12.75 3.68 -8.85
C VAL A 200 -11.95 2.99 -7.73
N PRO A 201 -12.09 3.43 -6.48
CA PRO A 201 -11.39 2.81 -5.37
C PRO A 201 -11.98 1.42 -5.07
N LEU A 202 -11.14 0.54 -4.53
CA LEU A 202 -11.62 -0.62 -3.80
C LEU A 202 -12.23 -0.14 -2.49
N TYR A 203 -13.33 -0.76 -2.02
CA TYR A 203 -13.89 -0.48 -0.70
C TYR A 203 -14.44 -1.74 -0.02
N MET A 204 -14.03 -1.96 1.23
CA MET A 204 -14.49 -3.03 2.13
C MET A 204 -14.86 -2.50 3.52
N GLY A 205 -14.88 -1.17 3.72
CA GLY A 205 -15.10 -0.55 5.03
C GLY A 205 -16.48 -0.82 5.64
N ASP A 206 -17.51 -1.06 4.83
CA ASP A 206 -18.87 -1.43 5.24
C ASP A 206 -19.06 -2.93 5.52
N LYS A 207 -18.01 -3.74 5.34
CA LYS A 207 -18.02 -5.18 5.61
C LYS A 207 -16.90 -5.56 6.58
N PRO A 208 -16.88 -5.00 7.81
CA PRO A 208 -15.82 -5.25 8.77
C PRO A 208 -15.76 -6.75 9.13
N GLY A 209 -14.57 -7.34 8.98
CA GLY A 209 -14.34 -8.76 9.28
C GLY A 209 -14.85 -9.74 8.22
N ALA A 210 -15.28 -9.27 7.04
CA ALA A 210 -15.69 -10.16 5.95
C ALA A 210 -14.51 -10.85 5.25
N LEU A 211 -13.30 -10.30 5.36
CA LEU A 211 -12.08 -10.92 4.83
C LEU A 211 -11.36 -11.66 5.97
N PRO A 212 -10.90 -12.91 5.75
CA PRO A 212 -10.22 -13.71 6.77
C PRO A 212 -8.74 -13.32 6.89
N VAL A 213 -8.49 -12.09 7.35
CA VAL A 213 -7.15 -11.51 7.51
C VAL A 213 -7.00 -10.81 8.87
N ASP A 214 -5.77 -10.64 9.33
CA ASP A 214 -5.45 -10.03 10.62
C ASP A 214 -5.56 -8.50 10.59
N TYR A 215 -5.24 -7.88 9.44
CA TYR A 215 -5.30 -6.43 9.26
C TYR A 215 -5.84 -6.00 7.89
N GLY A 216 -6.43 -4.81 7.84
CA GLY A 216 -6.86 -4.15 6.61
C GLY A 216 -5.93 -2.97 6.28
N VAL A 217 -5.65 -2.74 5.00
CA VAL A 217 -4.87 -1.58 4.53
C VAL A 217 -5.75 -0.61 3.76
N ALA A 218 -5.83 0.63 4.23
CA ALA A 218 -6.40 1.75 3.47
C ALA A 218 -5.26 2.47 2.71
N TYR A 219 -5.31 2.45 1.39
CA TYR A 219 -4.22 2.90 0.51
C TYR A 219 -4.58 4.25 -0.14
N PHE A 220 -4.20 5.35 0.51
CA PHE A 220 -4.42 6.71 0.03
C PHE A 220 -3.32 7.14 -0.92
N THR A 221 -3.73 7.71 -2.06
CA THR A 221 -2.82 8.22 -3.10
C THR A 221 -3.39 9.44 -3.81
N LEU A 222 -4.69 9.41 -4.12
CA LEU A 222 -5.33 10.47 -4.91
C LEU A 222 -6.09 11.46 -4.05
N GLU A 223 -6.49 11.00 -2.88
CA GLU A 223 -7.33 11.68 -1.92
C GLU A 223 -6.59 12.86 -1.29
N SER A 224 -7.31 13.96 -1.10
CA SER A 224 -6.91 15.03 -0.19
C SER A 224 -6.85 14.54 1.26
N ARG A 225 -6.29 15.36 2.14
CA ARG A 225 -6.23 15.07 3.58
C ARG A 225 -7.63 14.89 4.16
N GLU A 226 -8.56 15.75 3.75
CA GLU A 226 -9.94 15.77 4.22
C GLU A 226 -10.70 14.53 3.75
N GLU A 227 -10.54 14.15 2.47
CA GLU A 227 -11.12 12.92 1.93
C GLU A 227 -10.56 11.69 2.65
N ALA A 228 -9.24 11.63 2.89
CA ALA A 228 -8.63 10.54 3.63
C ALA A 228 -9.20 10.42 5.06
N ALA A 229 -9.40 11.55 5.75
CA ALA A 229 -10.01 11.57 7.08
C ALA A 229 -11.45 11.04 7.07
N ALA A 230 -12.25 11.49 6.09
CA ALA A 230 -13.63 11.06 5.93
C ALA A 230 -13.72 9.56 5.66
N VAL A 231 -12.86 9.02 4.79
CA VAL A 231 -12.82 7.58 4.49
C VAL A 231 -12.38 6.77 5.70
N LEU A 232 -11.34 7.21 6.44
CA LEU A 232 -10.94 6.54 7.68
C LEU A 232 -12.08 6.51 8.71
N GLY A 233 -12.83 7.62 8.85
CA GLY A 233 -14.01 7.70 9.69
C GLY A 233 -15.11 6.71 9.27
N ARG A 234 -15.40 6.61 7.97
CA ARG A 234 -16.39 5.65 7.43
C ARG A 234 -15.98 4.21 7.64
N ILE A 235 -14.70 3.89 7.38
CA ILE A 235 -14.16 2.57 7.67
C ILE A 235 -14.38 2.30 9.15
N ALA A 236 -13.91 3.18 10.05
CA ALA A 236 -14.07 3.08 11.50
C ALA A 236 -15.53 2.90 11.95
N ALA A 237 -16.50 3.52 11.26
CA ALA A 237 -17.92 3.39 11.57
C ALA A 237 -18.62 2.19 10.90
N GLY A 238 -17.94 1.44 10.02
CA GLY A 238 -18.58 0.37 9.25
C GLY A 238 -19.58 0.88 8.21
N GLN A 239 -19.41 2.12 7.73
CA GLN A 239 -20.39 2.81 6.89
C GLN A 239 -20.20 2.51 5.40
N ALA A 240 -21.26 2.64 4.62
CA ALA A 240 -21.21 2.56 3.16
C ALA A 240 -20.30 3.66 2.56
N PHE A 241 -19.70 3.34 1.41
CA PHE A 241 -18.93 4.31 0.64
C PHE A 241 -19.87 5.20 -0.18
N GLU A 242 -19.49 6.47 -0.33
CA GLU A 242 -20.21 7.41 -1.19
C GLU A 242 -19.60 7.42 -2.59
N GLY A 243 -20.41 7.12 -3.60
CA GLY A 243 -20.01 7.09 -5.01
C GLY A 243 -19.62 5.70 -5.52
N ASP A 244 -18.99 5.68 -6.69
CA ASP A 244 -18.60 4.45 -7.37
C ASP A 244 -17.41 3.78 -6.66
N PHE A 245 -17.48 2.47 -6.45
CA PHE A 245 -16.39 1.67 -5.91
C PHE A 245 -16.40 0.23 -6.48
N THR A 246 -15.34 -0.53 -6.21
CA THR A 246 -15.25 -1.96 -6.51
C THR A 246 -14.96 -2.79 -5.26
N ARG A 247 -15.34 -4.07 -5.27
CA ARG A 247 -14.97 -5.06 -4.24
C ARG A 247 -13.71 -5.85 -4.62
N GLY A 248 -13.02 -5.45 -5.68
CA GLY A 248 -11.97 -6.27 -6.29
C GLY A 248 -12.54 -7.61 -6.74
N LEU A 249 -11.73 -8.67 -6.63
CA LEU A 249 -12.14 -10.03 -6.92
C LEU A 249 -12.37 -10.86 -5.66
N TYR A 250 -12.38 -10.24 -4.47
CA TYR A 250 -12.56 -10.95 -3.19
C TYR A 250 -13.77 -11.88 -3.15
N TYR A 251 -14.85 -11.60 -3.89
CA TYR A 251 -16.02 -12.48 -3.97
C TYR A 251 -16.18 -13.25 -5.30
N LYS A 252 -15.40 -12.88 -6.33
CA LYS A 252 -15.53 -13.43 -7.68
C LYS A 252 -14.42 -14.42 -8.02
N GLY A 253 -13.21 -14.22 -7.47
CA GLY A 253 -11.99 -14.91 -7.86
C GLY A 253 -11.50 -14.55 -9.27
N THR A 254 -10.27 -14.94 -9.56
CA THR A 254 -9.74 -15.05 -10.94
C THR A 254 -9.94 -16.48 -11.41
N MET A 255 -11.07 -16.78 -12.05
CA MET A 255 -11.19 -18.03 -12.83
C MET A 255 -10.29 -17.97 -14.05
#